data_AF-A0A1G7TB34-F1
#
_entry.id   AF-A0A1G7TB34-F1
#
_cell.length_a   1.000
_cell.length_b   1.000
_cell.length_c   1.000
_cell.angle_alpha   90.00
_cell.angle_beta   90.00
_cell.angle_gamma   90.00
#
_symmetry.space_group_name_H-M   'P 1'
#
loop_
_entity.id
_entity.type
_entity.pdbx_description
1 polymer ?
#
loop_
_entity_poly.entity_id
_entity_poly.type
_entity_poly.pdbx_seq_one_letter_code
_entity_poly.pdbx_strand_id
1 'polypeptide(L)' 'MMSERPPLKEQATDHLEQGLSADDPGTKNFHIRSALQFEECIEATDQADNAHAD' A
#
# COMPACT_ATOMS: atom_id res chain seq x y z
N MET A 1 22.87 2.04 4.74
CA MET A 1 22.03 2.37 3.57
C MET A 1 20.60 2.28 4.07
N MET A 2 19.88 3.40 4.15
CA MET A 2 18.43 3.30 4.35
C MET A 2 17.92 2.53 3.12
N SER A 3 17.29 1.39 3.34
CA SER A 3 16.53 0.75 2.27
C SER A 3 15.43 1.75 1.96
N GLU A 4 15.60 2.53 0.89
CA GLU A 4 14.60 3.45 0.37
C GLU A 4 13.44 2.59 -0.11
N ARG A 5 12.59 2.18 0.83
CA ARG A 5 11.32 1.55 0.47
C ARG A 5 10.56 2.60 -0.35
N PRO A 6 9.93 2.19 -1.45
CA PRO A 6 9.12 3.11 -2.24
C PRO A 6 8.06 3.78 -1.35
N PRO A 7 7.59 4.99 -1.69
CA PRO A 7 6.41 5.58 -1.08
C PRO A 7 5.25 4.58 -0.95
N LEU A 8 4.44 4.68 0.11
CA LEU A 8 3.33 3.76 0.35
C LEU A 8 2.38 3.66 -0.84
N LYS A 9 2.16 4.77 -1.54
CA LYS A 9 1.33 4.82 -2.75
C LYS A 9 1.90 4.02 -3.92
N GLU A 10 3.22 4.04 -4.08
CA GLU A 10 3.90 3.22 -5.09
C GLU A 10 3.80 1.73 -4.73
N GLN A 11 3.98 1.39 -3.45
CA GLN A 11 3.79 0.02 -2.97
C GLN A 11 2.34 -0.47 -3.16
N ALA A 12 1.33 0.37 -2.89
CA ALA A 12 -0.07 0.03 -3.12
C ALA A 12 -0.35 -0.27 -4.61
N THR A 13 0.20 0.56 -5.50
CA THR A 13 0.06 0.42 -6.95
C THR A 13 0.72 -0.87 -7.44
N ASP A 14 1.97 -1.12 -7.04
CA ASP A 14 2.71 -2.33 -7.42
C ASP A 14 1.99 -3.61 -6.99
N HIS A 15 1.43 -3.61 -5.78
CA HIS A 15 0.64 -4.74 -5.30
C HIS A 15 -0.66 -4.90 -6.10
N LEU A 16 -1.37 -3.83 -6.48
CA LEU A 16 -2.54 -3.95 -7.36
C LEU A 16 -2.18 -4.56 -8.71
N GLU A 17 -1.10 -4.10 -9.36
CA GLU A 17 -0.66 -4.62 -10.65
C GLU A 17 -0.30 -6.10 -10.59
N GLN A 18 0.42 -6.51 -9.55
CA GLN A 18 0.77 -7.92 -9.31
C GLN A 18 -0.46 -8.78 -9.01
N GLY A 19 -1.41 -8.26 -8.21
CA GLY A 19 -2.65 -8.96 -7.90
C GLY A 19 -3.55 -9.16 -9.13
N LEU A 20 -3.64 -8.16 -10.01
CA LEU A 20 -4.41 -8.25 -11.26
C LEU A 20 -3.78 -9.21 -12.26
N SER A 21 -2.46 -9.27 -12.29
CA SER A 21 -1.69 -10.16 -13.19
C SER A 21 -1.56 -11.60 -12.67
N ALA A 22 -1.97 -11.87 -11.43
CA ALA A 22 -1.84 -13.19 -10.82
C ALA A 22 -2.95 -14.16 -11.26
N ASP A 23 -2.54 -15.35 -11.69
CA ASP A 23 -3.42 -16.47 -12.03
C ASP A 23 -3.81 -17.28 -10.78
N ASP A 24 -2.90 -17.40 -9.81
CA ASP A 24 -3.14 -18.08 -8.56
C ASP A 24 -4.03 -17.23 -7.62
N PRO A 25 -5.19 -17.75 -7.15
CA PRO A 25 -6.07 -17.03 -6.25
C PRO A 25 -5.42 -16.62 -4.92
N GLY A 26 -4.46 -17.42 -4.41
CA GLY A 26 -3.75 -17.09 -3.16
C GLY A 26 -2.89 -15.84 -3.32
N THR A 27 -2.09 -15.82 -4.38
CA THR A 27 -1.22 -14.72 -4.77
C THR A 27 -2.04 -13.46 -5.07
N LYS A 28 -3.12 -13.58 -5.88
CA LYS A 28 -4.05 -12.48 -6.14
C LYS A 28 -4.61 -11.88 -4.86
N ASN A 29 -5.13 -12.70 -3.96
CA ASN A 29 -5.73 -12.24 -2.72
C ASN A 29 -4.70 -11.60 -1.77
N PHE A 30 -3.49 -12.15 -1.69
CA PHE A 30 -2.40 -11.54 -0.94
C PHE A 30 -2.13 -10.12 -1.43
N HIS A 31 -1.90 -9.97 -2.73
CA HIS A 31 -1.56 -8.68 -3.31
C HIS A 31 -2.70 -7.65 -3.19
N ILE A 32 -3.96 -8.04 -3.42
CA ILE A 32 -5.10 -7.14 -3.24
C ILE A 32 -5.22 -6.68 -1.78
N ARG A 33 -5.07 -7.58 -0.81
CA ARG A 33 -5.13 -7.20 0.62
C ARG A 33 -3.99 -6.27 1.02
N SER A 34 -2.78 -6.52 0.53
CA SER A 34 -1.63 -5.65 0.79
C SER A 34 -1.87 -4.23 0.23
N ALA A 35 -2.40 -4.11 -0.98
CA ALA A 35 -2.73 -2.81 -1.55
C ALA A 35 -3.74 -2.02 -0.70
N LEU A 36 -4.82 -2.69 -0.25
CA LEU A 36 -5.80 -2.06 0.64
C LEU A 36 -5.18 -1.61 1.96
N GLN A 37 -4.31 -2.43 2.56
CA GLN A 37 -3.63 -2.08 3.80
C GLN A 37 -2.74 -0.84 3.65
N PHE A 38 -2.08 -0.69 2.49
CA PHE A 38 -1.26 0.50 2.23
C PHE A 38 -2.10 1.77 2.09
N GLU A 39 -3.28 1.70 1.47
CA GLU A 39 -4.22 2.84 1.42
C GLU A 39 -4.68 3.25 2.83
N GLU A 40 -5.01 2.29 3.71
CA GLU A 40 -5.35 2.58 5.11
C GLU A 40 -4.18 3.26 5.85
N CYS A 41 -2.94 2.86 5.58
CA CYS A 41 -1.76 3.50 6.16
C CYS A 41 -1.55 4.93 5.65
N ILE A 42 -1.84 5.18 4.37
CA ILE A 42 -1.78 6.54 3.79
C ILE A 42 -2.80 7.42 4.48
N GLU A 43 -4.05 6.98 4.59
CA GLU A 43 -5.11 7.74 5.26
C GLU A 43 -4.76 8.03 6.73
N ALA A 44 -4.24 7.04 7.45
CA ALA A 44 -3.80 7.23 8.84
C ALA A 44 -2.65 8.23 8.96
N THR A 45 -1.74 8.26 7.97
CA THR A 45 -0.63 9.24 7.93
C THR A 45 -1.17 10.63 7.67
N ASP A 46 -2.06 10.79 6.68
CA ASP A 46 -2.69 12.07 6.36
C ASP A 46 -3.47 12.63 7.56
N GLN A 47 -4.21 11.77 8.29
CA GLN A 47 -4.92 12.19 9.50
C GLN A 47 -3.96 12.62 10.62
N ALA A 48 -2.85 11.91 10.80
CA ALA A 48 -1.85 12.25 11.81
C ALA A 48 -1.16 13.59 11.50
N ASP A 49 -0.85 13.85 10.23
CA ASP A 49 -0.24 15.09 9.77
C ASP A 49 -1.20 16.28 9.96
N ASN A 50 -2.47 16.11 9.63
CA ASN A 50 -3.49 17.14 9.85
C ASN A 50 -3.73 17.42 11.36
N ALA A 51 -3.65 16.40 12.22
CA ALA A 51 -3.80 16.57 13.66
C ALA A 51 -2.59 17.25 14.35
N HIS A 52 -1.41 17.25 13.73
CA HIS A 52 -0.22 17.96 14.21
C HIS A 52 -0.11 19.41 13.71
N ALA A 53 -0.97 19.82 12.77
CA ALA A 53 -0.99 21.15 12.18
C ALA A 53 -1.91 22.14 12.90
N ASP A 54 -2.78 21.66 13.81
CA ASP A 54 -3.63 22.44 14.74
C ASP A 54 -2.93 22.68 16.09
#